data_AF-A0A354Z3B0-F1
#
_entry.id   AF-A0A354Z3B0-F1
#
_cell.length_a   1.000
_cell.length_b   1.000
_cell.length_c   1.000
_cell.angle_alpha   90.00
_cell.angle_beta   90.00
_cell.angle_gamma   90.00
#
_symmetry.space_group_name_H-M   'P 1'
#
loop_
_entity.id
_entity.type
_entity.pdbx_description
1 polymer ?
#
loop_
_entity_poly.entity_id
_entity_poly.type
_entity_poly.pdbx_seq_one_letter_code
_entity_poly.pdbx_strand_id
1 'polypeptide(L)'
;MKFALTMVRLESVFALLMVIAISIYNYQSIDWLDYLLMIAVVDAIGYLPGRLWCIVRKTTTPPKIFYQAYNVTHSLIFALAVSAWYWHQVDQNLAFLGLFLHQLVDRGILGNFAKQIGDPYHVSTFNLAAGTGSR
;
A
#
# COMPACT_ATOMS: atom_id res chain seq x y z
N MET A 1 -15.49 3.51 15.56
CA MET A 1 -14.47 3.65 14.50
C MET A 1 -13.13 3.01 14.88
N LYS A 2 -12.49 3.36 16.02
CA LYS A 2 -11.19 2.79 16.42
C LYS A 2 -11.14 1.26 16.47
N PHE A 3 -12.14 0.61 17.09
CA PHE A 3 -12.20 -0.85 17.16
C PHE A 3 -12.19 -1.53 15.78
N ALA A 4 -13.03 -1.05 14.86
CA ALA A 4 -13.10 -1.59 13.49
C ALA A 4 -11.77 -1.45 12.75
N LEU A 5 -11.11 -0.27 12.84
CA LEU A 5 -9.80 -0.08 12.24
C LEU A 5 -8.74 -0.99 12.86
N THR A 6 -8.73 -1.15 14.19
CA THR A 6 -7.80 -2.06 14.86
C THR A 6 -7.99 -3.50 14.39
N MET A 7 -9.23 -3.96 14.23
CA MET A 7 -9.50 -5.31 13.70
C MET A 7 -8.95 -5.49 12.29
N VAL A 8 -9.22 -4.55 11.38
CA VAL A 8 -8.68 -4.61 10.00
C VAL A 8 -7.15 -4.59 10.00
N ARG A 9 -6.52 -3.85 10.92
CA ARG A 9 -5.04 -3.88 11.06
C ARG A 9 -4.55 -5.27 11.47
N LEU A 10 -5.19 -5.90 12.45
CA LEU A 10 -4.81 -7.24 12.90
C LEU A 10 -5.00 -8.28 11.78
N GLU A 11 -6.11 -8.22 11.05
CA GLU A 11 -6.35 -9.06 9.88
C GLU A 11 -5.26 -8.84 8.81
N SER A 12 -4.87 -7.59 8.58
CA SER A 12 -3.81 -7.24 7.63
C SER A 12 -2.44 -7.76 8.07
N VAL A 13 -2.13 -7.71 9.37
CA VAL A 13 -0.89 -8.31 9.92
C VAL A 13 -0.91 -9.83 9.77
N PHE A 14 -2.02 -10.50 10.06
CA PHE A 14 -2.12 -11.94 9.88
C PHE A 14 -1.94 -12.33 8.40
N ALA A 15 -2.62 -11.63 7.49
CA ALA A 15 -2.46 -11.83 6.05
C ALA A 15 -1.02 -11.52 5.58
N LEU A 16 -0.37 -10.50 6.15
CA LEU A 16 1.04 -10.19 5.86
C LEU A 16 1.95 -11.36 6.21
N LEU A 17 1.76 -11.96 7.40
CA LEU A 17 2.53 -13.12 7.83
C LEU A 17 2.31 -14.32 6.89
N MET A 18 1.09 -14.52 6.39
CA MET A 18 0.80 -15.54 5.40
C MET A 18 1.50 -15.27 4.06
N VAL A 19 1.46 -14.04 3.56
CA VAL A 19 2.16 -13.66 2.31
C VAL A 19 3.67 -13.83 2.45
N ILE A 20 4.25 -13.47 3.59
CA ILE A 20 5.68 -13.70 3.88
C ILE A 20 5.98 -15.21 3.89
N ALA A 21 5.19 -16.01 4.60
CA ALA A 21 5.38 -17.46 4.66
C ALA A 21 5.28 -18.12 3.26
N ILE A 22 4.29 -17.72 2.46
CA ILE A 22 4.14 -18.19 1.06
C ILE A 22 5.34 -17.76 0.22
N SER A 23 5.82 -16.52 0.38
CA SER A 23 6.97 -16.02 -0.38
C SER A 23 8.25 -16.79 -0.03
N ILE A 24 8.46 -17.10 1.25
CA ILE A 24 9.60 -17.91 1.71
C ILE A 24 9.49 -19.35 1.21
N TYR A 25 8.30 -19.97 1.31
CA TYR A 25 8.08 -21.34 0.85
C TYR A 25 8.34 -21.48 -0.66
N ASN A 26 7.99 -20.46 -1.45
CA ASN A 26 8.14 -20.45 -2.90
C ASN A 26 9.33 -19.58 -3.37
N TYR A 27 10.38 -19.41 -2.56
CA TYR A 27 11.44 -18.43 -2.84
C TYR A 27 12.17 -18.64 -4.18
N GLN A 28 12.18 -19.87 -4.70
CA GLN A 28 12.78 -20.21 -6.00
C GLN A 28 11.88 -19.89 -7.20
N SER A 29 10.57 -19.79 -6.96
CA SER A 29 9.55 -19.49 -7.98
C SER A 29 9.23 -17.99 -8.07
N ILE A 30 10.00 -17.17 -7.36
CA ILE A 30 9.86 -15.71 -7.31
C ILE A 30 11.04 -15.10 -8.06
N ASP A 31 10.74 -14.31 -9.08
CA ASP A 31 11.71 -13.34 -9.56
C ASP A 31 11.78 -12.20 -8.53
N TRP A 32 12.90 -12.12 -7.82
CA TRP A 32 13.07 -11.17 -6.73
C TRP A 32 13.19 -9.73 -7.23
N LEU A 33 13.67 -9.51 -8.45
CA LEU A 33 13.73 -8.17 -9.02
C LEU A 33 12.30 -7.67 -9.29
N ASP A 34 11.47 -8.50 -9.93
CA ASP A 34 10.07 -8.15 -10.18
C ASP A 34 9.29 -8.04 -8.87
N TYR A 35 9.56 -8.88 -7.87
CA TYR A 35 8.94 -8.79 -6.55
C TYR A 35 9.21 -7.43 -5.90
N LEU A 36 10.46 -6.96 -5.94
CA LEU A 36 10.82 -5.65 -5.41
C LEU A 36 10.24 -4.51 -6.24
N LEU A 37 10.16 -4.67 -7.57
CA LEU A 37 9.53 -3.70 -8.46
C LEU A 37 8.02 -3.57 -8.15
N MET A 38 7.35 -4.68 -7.90
CA MET A 38 5.94 -4.72 -7.49
C MET A 38 5.70 -4.00 -6.17
N ILE A 39 6.64 -4.07 -5.22
CA ILE A 39 6.57 -3.26 -3.99
C ILE A 39 6.77 -1.77 -4.31
N ALA A 40 7.78 -1.44 -5.11
CA ALA A 40 8.16 -0.05 -5.36
C ALA A 40 7.15 0.72 -6.22
N VAL A 41 6.51 0.05 -7.19
CA VAL A 41 5.60 0.71 -8.16
C VAL A 41 4.36 1.31 -7.49
N VAL A 42 3.88 0.70 -6.40
CA VAL A 42 2.72 1.17 -5.63
C VAL A 42 2.97 2.57 -5.10
N ASP A 43 4.11 2.80 -4.45
CA ASP A 43 4.50 4.10 -3.92
C ASP A 43 4.96 5.07 -5.00
N ALA A 44 5.69 4.58 -6.01
CA ALA A 44 6.18 5.40 -7.10
C ALA A 44 5.04 6.13 -7.84
N ILE A 45 3.90 5.46 -7.99
CA ILE A 45 2.71 6.05 -8.64
C ILE A 45 1.77 6.70 -7.60
N GLY A 46 1.56 6.04 -6.46
CA GLY A 46 0.53 6.44 -5.49
C GLY A 46 0.96 7.53 -4.52
N TYR A 47 2.08 7.35 -3.84
CA TYR A 47 2.46 8.16 -2.69
C TYR A 47 3.51 9.22 -3.01
N LEU A 48 4.61 8.83 -3.67
CA LEU A 48 5.75 9.72 -3.90
C LEU A 48 5.37 11.02 -4.62
N PRO A 49 4.55 11.01 -5.70
CA PRO A 49 4.22 12.25 -6.40
C PRO A 49 3.51 13.28 -5.50
N GLY A 50 2.55 12.83 -4.68
CA GLY A 50 1.82 13.69 -3.75
C GLY A 50 2.69 14.20 -2.60
N ARG A 51 3.58 13.35 -2.09
CA ARG A 51 4.52 13.72 -1.02
C ARG A 51 5.56 14.73 -1.51
N LEU A 52 6.12 14.52 -2.69
CA LEU A 52 7.05 15.45 -3.32
C LEU A 52 6.39 16.80 -3.57
N TRP A 53 5.14 16.82 -4.06
CA TRP A 53 4.37 18.05 -4.21
C TRP A 53 4.26 18.81 -2.88
N CYS A 54 3.90 18.12 -1.79
CA CYS A 54 3.81 18.69 -0.45
C CYS A 54 5.14 19.32 -0.01
N ILE A 55 6.26 18.63 -0.21
CA ILE A 55 7.60 19.11 0.15
C ILE A 55 7.96 20.37 -0.63
N VAL A 56 7.81 20.33 -1.96
CA VAL A 56 8.15 21.45 -2.86
C VAL A 56 7.29 22.67 -2.58
N ARG A 57 5.99 22.47 -2.30
CA ARG A 57 5.03 23.54 -2.04
C ARG A 57 4.93 23.94 -0.56
N LYS A 58 5.70 23.31 0.33
CA LYS A 58 5.66 23.53 1.78
C LYS A 58 4.23 23.46 2.36
N THR A 59 3.45 22.49 1.90
CA THR A 59 2.09 22.20 2.38
C THR A 59 2.01 20.76 2.89
N THR A 60 1.01 20.44 3.70
CA THR A 60 0.72 19.07 4.14
C THR A 60 -0.32 18.38 3.28
N THR A 61 -1.07 19.13 2.47
CA THR A 61 -2.21 18.64 1.67
C THR A 61 -1.98 18.92 0.18
N PRO A 62 -1.87 17.88 -0.66
CA PRO A 62 -1.71 18.06 -2.10
C PRO A 62 -3.09 18.21 -2.79
N PRO A 63 -3.13 18.52 -4.09
CA PRO A 63 -4.35 18.49 -4.89
C PRO A 63 -5.07 17.13 -4.88
N LYS A 64 -6.38 17.14 -5.15
CA LYS A 64 -7.27 15.96 -5.18
C LYS A 64 -6.71 14.76 -5.97
N ILE A 65 -6.05 15.00 -7.09
CA ILE A 65 -5.55 13.95 -7.98
C ILE A 65 -4.57 13.00 -7.29
N PHE A 66 -3.76 13.51 -6.35
CA PHE A 66 -2.79 12.69 -5.62
C PHE A 66 -3.49 11.73 -4.66
N TYR A 67 -4.57 12.16 -4.01
CA TYR A 67 -5.41 11.25 -3.21
C TYR A 67 -6.05 10.15 -4.06
N GLN A 68 -6.47 10.46 -5.29
CA GLN A 68 -7.04 9.47 -6.20
C GLN A 68 -5.98 8.46 -6.65
N ALA A 69 -4.80 8.93 -7.07
CA ALA A 69 -3.68 8.07 -7.46
C ALA A 69 -3.28 7.13 -6.31
N TYR A 70 -3.12 7.67 -5.09
CA TYR A 70 -2.87 6.89 -3.90
C TYR A 70 -3.97 5.85 -3.64
N ASN A 71 -5.23 6.27 -3.57
CA ASN A 71 -6.33 5.36 -3.23
C ASN A 71 -6.54 4.25 -4.28
N VAL A 72 -6.30 4.53 -5.57
CA VAL A 72 -6.36 3.51 -6.62
C VAL A 72 -5.22 2.51 -6.43
N THR A 73 -3.98 2.97 -6.39
CA THR A 73 -2.79 2.10 -6.29
C THR A 73 -2.72 1.33 -4.97
N HIS A 74 -3.24 1.89 -3.87
CA HIS A 74 -3.28 1.29 -2.53
C HIS A 74 -4.56 0.48 -2.26
N SER A 75 -5.34 0.21 -3.31
CA SER A 75 -6.51 -0.67 -3.22
C SER A 75 -6.13 -2.13 -3.45
N LEU A 76 -6.83 -3.05 -2.77
CA LEU A 76 -6.67 -4.48 -3.07
C LEU A 76 -7.17 -4.83 -4.47
N ILE A 77 -8.10 -4.04 -5.01
CA ILE A 77 -8.60 -4.21 -6.39
C ILE A 77 -7.46 -3.98 -7.38
N PHE A 78 -6.65 -2.92 -7.19
CA PHE A 78 -5.46 -2.69 -8.01
C PHE A 78 -4.45 -3.83 -7.87
N ALA A 79 -4.14 -4.25 -6.64
CA ALA A 79 -3.24 -5.37 -6.41
C ALA A 79 -3.72 -6.65 -7.12
N LEU A 80 -4.99 -7.00 -7.01
CA LEU A 80 -5.60 -8.15 -7.69
C LEU A 80 -5.57 -8.02 -9.21
N ALA A 81 -5.93 -6.86 -9.76
CA ALA A 81 -5.96 -6.63 -11.20
C ALA A 81 -4.56 -6.74 -11.81
N VAL A 82 -3.56 -6.09 -11.19
CA VAL A 82 -2.16 -6.17 -11.65
C VAL A 82 -1.60 -7.58 -11.44
N SER A 83 -1.94 -8.26 -10.35
CA SER A 83 -1.50 -9.65 -10.11
C SER A 83 -2.06 -10.60 -11.16
N ALA A 84 -3.35 -10.50 -11.48
CA ALA A 84 -3.99 -11.34 -12.49
C ALA A 84 -3.38 -11.09 -13.88
N TRP A 85 -3.13 -9.83 -14.22
CA TRP A 85 -2.45 -9.48 -15.46
C TRP A 85 -1.01 -10.03 -15.49
N TYR A 86 -0.22 -9.79 -14.44
CA TYR A 86 1.16 -10.24 -14.36
C TYR A 86 1.28 -11.77 -14.43
N TRP A 87 0.44 -12.49 -13.67
CA TRP A 87 0.42 -13.95 -13.66
C TRP A 87 0.14 -14.55 -15.04
N HIS A 88 -0.75 -13.92 -15.82
CA HIS A 88 -1.05 -14.35 -17.18
C HIS A 88 0.11 -14.09 -18.15
N GLN A 89 0.89 -13.02 -17.93
CA GLN A 89 1.94 -12.58 -18.85
C GLN A 89 3.33 -13.17 -18.55
N VAL A 90 3.60 -13.57 -17.31
CA VAL A 90 4.95 -13.93 -16.85
C VAL A 90 4.96 -15.31 -16.21
N ASP A 91 4.95 -16.37 -17.02
CA ASP A 91 5.25 -17.78 -16.69
C ASP A 91 4.82 -18.27 -15.29
N GLN A 92 3.65 -17.84 -14.80
CA GLN A 92 3.18 -18.19 -13.45
C GLN A 92 4.19 -17.85 -12.33
N ASN A 93 4.92 -16.74 -12.48
CA ASN A 93 5.85 -16.23 -11.49
C ASN A 93 5.09 -15.58 -10.32
N LEU A 94 5.53 -15.87 -9.09
CA LEU A 94 4.87 -15.39 -7.86
C LEU A 94 5.33 -13.99 -7.42
N ALA A 95 6.06 -13.23 -8.24
CA ALA A 95 6.54 -11.88 -7.93
C ALA A 95 5.42 -10.89 -7.59
N PHE A 96 4.21 -11.08 -8.12
CA PHE A 96 3.05 -10.26 -7.77
C PHE A 96 2.71 -10.27 -6.26
N LEU A 97 3.19 -11.26 -5.50
CA LEU A 97 3.08 -11.28 -4.03
C LEU A 97 3.69 -10.03 -3.39
N GLY A 98 4.65 -9.37 -4.05
CA GLY A 98 5.19 -8.08 -3.64
C GLY A 98 4.13 -6.98 -3.53
N LEU A 99 3.12 -6.99 -4.42
CA LEU A 99 1.98 -6.05 -4.34
C LEU A 99 1.23 -6.26 -3.02
N PHE A 100 0.89 -7.51 -2.70
CA PHE A 100 0.18 -7.83 -1.47
C PHE A 100 1.01 -7.53 -0.23
N LEU A 101 2.32 -7.82 -0.25
CA LEU A 101 3.21 -7.49 0.84
C LEU A 101 3.17 -5.98 1.13
N HIS A 102 3.30 -5.14 0.11
CA HIS A 102 3.24 -3.68 0.26
C HIS A 102 1.91 -3.24 0.91
N GLN A 103 0.76 -3.66 0.35
CA GLN A 103 -0.56 -3.25 0.85
C GLN A 103 -0.79 -3.68 2.32
N LEU A 104 -0.32 -4.87 2.68
CA LEU A 104 -0.54 -5.44 4.01
C LEU A 104 0.39 -4.85 5.06
N VAL A 105 1.63 -4.50 4.68
CA VAL A 105 2.51 -3.66 5.54
C VAL A 105 1.85 -2.32 5.80
N ASP A 106 1.33 -1.68 4.76
CA ASP A 106 0.75 -0.35 4.86
C ASP A 106 -0.47 -0.34 5.80
N ARG A 107 -1.37 -1.30 5.63
CA ARG A 107 -2.57 -1.42 6.48
C ARG A 107 -2.26 -1.93 7.88
N GLY A 108 -1.52 -3.02 7.99
CA GLY A 108 -1.26 -3.70 9.26
C GLY A 108 -0.30 -2.91 10.14
N ILE A 109 0.89 -2.63 9.62
CA ILE A 109 1.99 -2.04 10.37
C ILE A 109 1.86 -0.53 10.41
N LEU A 110 1.74 0.13 9.25
CA LEU A 110 1.76 1.60 9.16
C LEU A 110 0.40 2.25 9.49
N GLY A 111 -0.69 1.50 9.37
CA GLY A 111 -2.05 2.01 9.60
C GLY A 111 -2.53 2.96 8.50
N ASN A 112 -1.99 2.80 7.30
CA ASN A 112 -2.37 3.51 6.10
C ASN A 112 -3.57 2.82 5.44
N PHE A 113 -4.65 3.59 5.28
CA PHE A 113 -5.85 3.19 4.57
C PHE A 113 -6.14 4.21 3.47
N ALA A 114 -7.29 4.10 2.81
CA ALA A 114 -7.74 5.14 1.89
C ALA A 114 -7.70 6.52 2.56
N LYS A 115 -7.08 7.48 1.90
CA LYS A 115 -6.96 8.86 2.37
C LYS A 115 -8.15 9.69 1.89
N GLN A 116 -8.68 10.53 2.76
CA GLN A 116 -9.71 11.50 2.41
C GLN A 116 -9.06 12.76 1.85
N ILE A 117 -9.80 13.47 0.99
CA ILE A 117 -9.34 14.73 0.44
C ILE A 117 -9.19 15.74 1.59
N GLY A 118 -8.03 16.35 1.70
CA GLY A 118 -7.71 17.29 2.78
C GLY A 118 -6.96 16.68 3.96
N ASP A 119 -6.79 15.35 4.00
CA ASP A 119 -5.94 14.71 5.01
C ASP A 119 -4.47 15.11 4.83
N PRO A 120 -3.73 15.44 5.91
CA PRO A 120 -2.28 15.58 5.85
C PRO A 120 -1.64 14.33 5.25
N TYR A 121 -0.99 14.49 4.10
CA TYR A 121 -0.64 13.36 3.23
C TYR A 121 0.36 12.38 3.87
N HIS A 122 1.20 12.91 4.76
CA HIS A 122 2.26 12.17 5.46
C HIS A 122 1.81 11.50 6.75
N VAL A 123 0.59 11.77 7.21
CA VAL A 123 0.06 11.18 8.44
C VAL A 123 -0.72 9.93 8.06
N SER A 124 -0.55 8.86 8.84
CA SER A 124 -1.30 7.63 8.62
C SER A 124 -2.78 7.81 8.96
N THR A 125 -3.64 7.14 8.18
CA THR A 125 -5.10 7.26 8.33
C THR A 125 -5.56 6.82 9.72
N PHE A 126 -4.90 5.82 10.32
CA PHE A 126 -5.17 5.40 11.69
C PHE A 126 -4.91 6.50 12.72
N ASN A 127 -3.80 7.26 12.57
CA ASN A 127 -3.47 8.37 13.47
C ASN A 127 -4.41 9.56 13.29
N LEU A 128 -4.83 9.83 12.06
CA LEU A 128 -5.88 10.83 11.78
C LEU A 128 -7.20 10.45 12.46
N ALA A 129 -7.63 9.20 12.30
CA ALA A 129 -8.82 8.65 12.95
C ALA A 129 -8.71 8.64 14.50
N ALA A 130 -7.49 8.59 15.03
CA ALA A 130 -7.24 8.58 16.46
C ALA A 130 -7.18 9.98 17.09
N GLY A 131 -7.13 11.04 16.28
CA GLY A 131 -6.91 12.42 16.74
C GLY A 131 -5.47 12.71 17.15
N THR A 132 -4.52 11.83 16.79
CA THR A 132 -3.11 11.92 17.17
C THR A 132 -2.21 12.45 16.04
N GLY A 133 -2.77 12.70 14.86
CA GLY A 133 -2.10 13.44 13.79
C GLY A 133 -2.17 14.94 14.04
N SER A 134 -1.03 15.60 14.24
CA SER A 134 -0.97 17.07 14.25
C SER A 134 -1.51 17.60 12.91
N ARG A 135 -2.46 18.53 12.97
CA ARG A 135 -2.93 19.28 11.80
C ARG A 135 -1.80 20.07 11.16
#